data_AF-A0A9E5L3K1-F1
#
_entry.id   AF-A0A9E5L3K1-F1
#
_cell.length_a   1.000
_cell.length_b   1.000
_cell.length_c   1.000
_cell.angle_alpha   90.00
_cell.angle_beta   90.00
_cell.angle_gamma   90.00
#
_symmetry.space_group_name_H-M   'P 1'
#
loop_
_entity.id
_entity.type
_entity.pdbx_description
1 polymer ?
#
loop_
_entity_poly.entity_id
_entity_poly.type
_entity_poly.pdbx_seq_one_letter_code
_entity_poly.pdbx_strand_id
1 'polypeptide(L)'
;MTRTIWSILSILCISKKIIINELTMNKKTKIIATHGPALKGEADLHRLYDAGVNVIRFNFSHAQYDVVREVLKDMRVNNRNGRTALSMLLDTKGPEIRT
;
A
#
# COMPACT_ATOMS: atom_id res chain seq x y z
N MET A 1 14.60 -37.64 -1.14
CA MET A 1 13.35 -37.52 -1.92
C MET A 1 12.48 -36.30 -1.51
N THR A 2 12.86 -35.53 -0.49
CA THR A 2 12.05 -34.40 0.05
C THR A 2 12.45 -33.01 -0.48
N ARG A 3 13.67 -32.83 -0.99
CA ARG A 3 14.16 -31.55 -1.54
C ARG A 3 13.46 -31.12 -2.84
N THR A 4 13.10 -32.06 -3.70
CA THR A 4 12.47 -31.79 -5.01
C THR A 4 11.01 -31.33 -4.88
N ILE A 5 10.29 -31.83 -3.88
CA ILE A 5 8.89 -31.42 -3.61
C ILE A 5 8.87 -29.98 -3.09
N TRP A 6 9.78 -29.63 -2.17
CA TRP A 6 9.90 -28.26 -1.66
C TRP A 6 10.30 -27.25 -2.74
N SER A 7 11.19 -27.62 -3.66
CA SER A 7 11.55 -26.73 -4.79
C SER A 7 10.40 -26.51 -5.76
N ILE A 8 9.56 -27.54 -6.00
CA ILE A 8 8.41 -27.41 -6.91
C ILE A 8 7.30 -26.57 -6.25
N LEU A 9 7.03 -26.78 -4.96
CA LEU A 9 6.05 -25.98 -4.22
C LEU A 9 6.46 -24.50 -4.13
N SER A 10 7.75 -24.22 -3.92
CA SER A 10 8.26 -22.85 -3.88
C SER A 10 8.15 -22.18 -5.25
N ILE A 11 8.49 -22.87 -6.34
CA ILE A 11 8.33 -22.38 -7.72
C ILE A 11 6.85 -22.09 -8.04
N LEU A 12 5.93 -22.96 -7.65
CA LEU A 12 4.49 -22.76 -7.88
C LEU A 12 3.95 -21.55 -7.10
N CYS A 13 4.43 -21.35 -5.87
CA CYS A 13 4.09 -20.20 -5.04
C CYS A 13 4.63 -18.88 -5.64
N ILE A 14 5.89 -18.90 -6.11
CA ILE A 14 6.51 -17.76 -6.80
C ILE A 14 5.72 -17.40 -8.06
N SER A 15 5.38 -18.40 -8.89
CA SER A 15 4.62 -18.18 -10.14
C SER A 15 3.24 -17.58 -9.89
N LYS A 16 2.49 -18.08 -8.88
CA LYS A 16 1.22 -17.47 -8.48
C LYS A 16 1.39 -16.01 -8.04
N LYS A 17 2.42 -15.72 -7.25
CA LYS A 17 2.67 -14.37 -6.76
C LYS A 17 3.01 -13.40 -7.89
N ILE A 18 3.80 -13.85 -8.87
CA ILE A 18 4.12 -13.08 -10.09
C ILE A 18 2.85 -12.79 -10.89
N ILE A 19 2.04 -13.80 -11.18
CA ILE A 19 0.80 -13.65 -11.96
C ILE A 19 -0.18 -12.69 -11.27
N ILE A 20 -0.36 -12.83 -9.95
CA ILE A 20 -1.23 -11.92 -9.18
C ILE A 20 -0.69 -10.49 -9.25
N ASN A 21 0.63 -10.31 -9.11
CA ASN A 21 1.24 -8.98 -9.16
C ASN A 21 1.13 -8.35 -10.56
N GLU A 22 1.23 -9.14 -11.61
CA GLU A 22 1.05 -8.68 -12.99
C GLU A 22 -0.41 -8.27 -13.27
N LEU A 23 -1.38 -9.04 -12.76
CA LEU A 23 -2.80 -8.74 -12.86
C LEU A 23 -3.19 -7.48 -12.04
N THR A 24 -2.65 -7.31 -10.83
CA THR A 24 -2.89 -6.11 -10.01
C THR A 24 -2.24 -4.86 -10.60
N MET A 25 -1.07 -4.99 -11.25
CA MET A 25 -0.40 -3.89 -11.95
C MET A 25 -1.12 -3.48 -13.25
N ASN A 26 -1.79 -4.42 -13.94
CA ASN A 26 -2.44 -4.14 -15.22
C ASN A 26 -3.92 -3.70 -15.11
N LYS A 27 -4.41 -3.47 -13.88
CA LYS A 27 -5.77 -2.97 -13.66
C LYS A 27 -5.94 -1.54 -14.15
N LYS A 28 -7.06 -1.28 -14.84
CA LYS A 28 -7.44 0.06 -15.32
C LYS A 28 -7.95 0.95 -14.19
N THR A 29 -8.69 0.37 -13.24
CA THR A 29 -9.27 1.10 -12.10
C THR A 29 -8.27 1.26 -10.96
N LYS A 30 -8.03 2.51 -10.56
CA LYS A 30 -7.17 2.84 -9.41
C LYS A 30 -7.96 2.72 -8.11
N ILE A 31 -7.29 2.22 -7.07
CA ILE A 31 -7.87 2.02 -5.73
C ILE A 31 -7.26 3.07 -4.80
N ILE A 32 -8.14 3.82 -4.13
CA ILE A 32 -7.78 4.79 -3.11
C ILE A 32 -8.21 4.24 -1.76
N ALA A 33 -7.28 4.14 -0.81
CA ALA A 33 -7.56 3.69 0.56
C ALA A 33 -7.38 4.86 1.54
N THR A 34 -8.29 5.02 2.50
CA THR A 34 -8.15 6.08 3.52
C THR A 34 -7.23 5.59 4.64
N HIS A 35 -6.25 6.41 4.99
CA HIS A 35 -5.34 6.14 6.10
C HIS A 35 -6.11 6.17 7.43
N GLY A 36 -6.02 5.08 8.20
CA GLY A 36 -6.63 4.95 9.52
C GLY A 36 -5.58 4.63 10.60
N PRO A 37 -5.96 4.70 11.89
CA PRO A 37 -5.05 4.44 13.02
C PRO A 37 -4.53 3.00 13.10
N ALA A 38 -5.15 2.08 12.35
CA ALA A 38 -4.73 0.68 12.26
C ALA A 38 -3.49 0.49 11.38
N LEU A 39 -3.17 1.43 10.49
CA LEU A 39 -1.97 1.36 9.64
C LEU A 39 -0.77 1.88 10.43
N LYS A 40 0.22 1.03 10.67
CA LYS A 40 1.40 1.36 11.47
C LYS A 40 2.68 0.89 10.75
N GLY A 41 3.28 1.84 10.03
CA GLY A 41 4.63 1.70 9.46
C GLY A 41 4.71 0.98 8.11
N GLU A 42 5.95 0.64 7.73
CA GLU A 42 6.31 0.16 6.39
C GLU A 42 5.61 -1.16 5.98
N ALA A 43 5.46 -2.10 6.93
CA ALA A 43 4.87 -3.41 6.62
C ALA A 43 3.42 -3.30 6.11
N ASP A 44 2.65 -2.36 6.66
CA ASP A 44 1.27 -2.14 6.22
C ASP A 44 1.21 -1.43 4.87
N LEU A 45 2.17 -0.54 4.56
CA LEU A 45 2.30 0.04 3.23
C LEU A 45 2.55 -1.03 2.16
N HIS A 46 3.40 -2.00 2.45
CA HIS A 46 3.66 -3.12 1.54
C HIS A 46 2.42 -3.99 1.36
N ARG A 47 1.71 -4.31 2.45
CA ARG A 47 0.45 -5.06 2.38
C ARG A 47 -0.61 -4.35 1.53
N LEU A 48 -0.75 -3.03 1.69
CA LEU A 48 -1.68 -2.23 0.90
C LEU A 48 -1.29 -2.23 -0.58
N TYR A 49 0.01 -2.10 -0.87
CA TYR A 49 0.51 -2.14 -2.23
C TYR A 49 0.28 -3.50 -2.90
N ASP A 50 0.62 -4.59 -2.20
CA ASP A 50 0.39 -5.97 -2.65
C ASP A 50 -1.10 -6.28 -2.84
N ALA A 51 -1.97 -5.68 -2.02
CA ALA A 51 -3.43 -5.76 -2.18
C ALA A 51 -3.97 -4.93 -3.37
N GLY A 52 -3.11 -4.12 -4.02
CA GLY A 52 -3.45 -3.35 -5.21
C GLY A 52 -3.89 -1.90 -4.95
N VAL A 53 -3.63 -1.34 -3.76
CA VAL A 53 -3.86 0.09 -3.49
C VAL A 53 -2.88 0.94 -4.31
N ASN A 54 -3.38 2.05 -4.86
CA ASN A 54 -2.56 2.99 -5.64
C ASN A 54 -2.32 4.31 -4.90
N VAL A 55 -3.34 4.79 -4.18
CA VAL A 55 -3.30 6.08 -3.51
C VAL A 55 -3.75 5.92 -2.06
N ILE A 56 -2.99 6.51 -1.14
CA ILE A 56 -3.38 6.63 0.26
C ILE A 56 -3.96 8.03 0.46
N ARG A 57 -5.23 8.10 0.87
CA ARG A 57 -5.96 9.31 1.22
C ARG A 57 -5.77 9.62 2.71
N PHE A 58 -5.32 10.80 3.04
CA PHE A 58 -5.28 11.32 4.42
C PHE A 58 -6.41 12.31 4.62
N ASN A 59 -7.32 12.00 5.55
CA ASN A 59 -8.42 12.88 5.93
C ASN A 59 -7.96 13.85 7.04
N PHE A 60 -7.74 15.12 6.68
CA PHE A 60 -7.24 16.14 7.60
C PHE A 60 -8.29 16.69 8.58
N SER A 61 -9.55 16.22 8.53
CA SER A 61 -10.50 16.47 9.63
C SER A 61 -10.08 15.78 10.92
N HIS A 62 -9.26 14.72 10.84
CA HIS A 62 -8.83 13.91 11.99
C HIS A 62 -7.33 13.59 12.03
N ALA A 63 -6.61 13.70 10.90
CA ALA A 63 -5.20 13.35 10.82
C ALA A 63 -4.30 14.30 11.63
N GLN A 64 -3.29 13.74 12.29
CA GLN A 64 -2.24 14.50 12.96
C GLN A 64 -1.07 14.74 12.00
N TYR A 65 -0.59 15.98 11.90
CA TYR A 65 0.44 16.37 10.93
C TYR A 65 1.74 15.57 11.04
N ASP A 66 2.18 15.25 12.26
CA ASP A 66 3.42 14.50 12.49
C ASP A 66 3.31 13.06 12.00
N VAL A 67 2.18 12.40 12.24
CA VAL A 67 1.90 11.05 11.73
C VAL A 67 1.90 11.05 10.20
N VAL A 68 1.24 12.02 9.56
CA VAL A 68 1.24 12.13 8.09
C VAL A 68 2.66 12.34 7.56
N ARG A 69 3.47 13.16 8.23
CA ARG A 69 4.86 13.43 7.85
C ARG A 69 5.73 12.17 7.94
N GLU A 70 5.56 11.35 8.97
CA GLU A 70 6.29 10.08 9.12
C GLU A 70 5.93 9.10 8.00
N VAL A 71 4.62 8.87 7.78
CA VAL A 71 4.17 7.96 6.72
C VAL A 71 4.63 8.44 5.34
N LEU A 72 4.64 9.75 5.09
CA LEU A 72 5.15 10.31 3.83
C LEU A 72 6.64 10.03 3.63
N LYS A 73 7.46 10.10 4.69
CA LYS A 73 8.89 9.76 4.61
C LYS A 73 9.04 8.30 4.22
N ASP A 74 8.32 7.40 4.88
CA ASP A 74 8.38 5.97 4.62
C ASP A 74 7.93 5.65 3.18
N MET A 75 6.81 6.22 2.72
CA MET A 75 6.35 6.06 1.34
C MET A 75 7.40 6.51 0.32
N ARG A 76 8.06 7.66 0.56
CA ARG A 76 9.10 8.19 -0.34
C ARG A 76 10.34 7.31 -0.38
N VAL A 77 10.75 6.73 0.76
CA VAL A 77 11.89 5.80 0.82
C VAL A 77 11.53 4.50 0.09
N ASN A 78 10.36 3.93 0.36
CA ASN A 78 9.89 2.71 -0.28
C ASN A 78 9.72 2.83 -1.79
N ASN A 79 9.14 3.93 -2.26
CA ASN A 79 9.00 4.20 -3.69
C ASN A 79 10.37 4.37 -4.36
N ARG A 80 11.33 5.07 -3.74
CA ARG A 80 12.69 5.20 -4.28
C ARG A 80 13.42 3.86 -4.36
N ASN A 81 13.19 2.99 -3.40
CA ASN A 81 13.77 1.64 -3.37
C ASN A 81 13.04 0.66 -4.29
N GLY A 82 12.02 1.09 -5.04
CA GLY A 82 11.24 0.24 -5.93
C GLY A 82 10.38 -0.80 -5.21
N ARG A 83 10.17 -0.67 -3.90
CA ARG A 83 9.36 -1.61 -3.09
C ARG A 83 7.87 -1.37 -3.25
N THR A 84 7.48 -0.14 -3.51
CA THR A 84 6.10 0.29 -3.72
C THR A 84 6.02 1.33 -4.83
N ALA A 85 4.81 1.63 -5.29
CA ALA A 85 4.52 2.78 -6.16
C ALA A 85 3.25 3.51 -5.68
N LEU A 86 3.21 3.83 -4.38
CA LEU A 86 2.05 4.43 -3.74
C LEU A 86 2.10 5.96 -3.83
N SER A 87 0.97 6.59 -4.18
CA SER A 87 0.80 8.04 -4.16
C SER A 87 0.05 8.49 -2.90
N MET A 88 0.21 9.75 -2.52
CA MET A 88 -0.55 10.36 -1.43
C MET A 88 -1.61 11.32 -1.97
N LEU A 89 -2.80 11.30 -1.37
CA LEU A 89 -3.86 12.29 -1.56
C LEU A 89 -4.17 12.97 -0.22
N LEU A 90 -4.09 14.30 -0.21
CA LEU A 90 -4.48 15.14 0.92
C LEU A 90 -5.95 15.53 0.75
N ASP A 91 -6.78 15.17 1.72
CA ASP A 91 -8.19 15.55 1.76
C ASP A 91 -8.43 16.58 2.86
N THR A 92 -8.77 17.80 2.44
CA THR A 92 -8.99 18.94 3.32
C THR A 92 -10.33 18.83 4.04
N LYS A 93 -10.44 19.33 5.27
CA LYS A 93 -11.70 19.37 6.03
C LYS A 93 -12.86 20.05 5.29
N GLY A 94 -12.59 21.11 4.53
CA GLY A 94 -13.61 21.94 3.89
C GLY A 94 -14.45 22.77 4.89
N PRO A 95 -15.42 23.58 4.41
CA PRO A 95 -16.32 24.37 5.24
C PRO A 95 -17.42 23.49 5.86
N GLU A 96 -17.03 22.60 6.76
CA GLU A 96 -17.93 21.64 7.40
C GLU A 96 -18.64 22.24 8.62
N ILE A 97 -19.97 22.23 8.62
CA ILE A 97 -20.80 22.51 9.80
C ILE A 97 -21.15 21.16 10.44
N ARG A 98 -20.73 20.96 11.70
CA ARG A 98 -21.16 19.82 12.53
C ARG A 98 -22.07 20.34 13.64
N THR A 99 -23.13 19.58 13.93
CA THR A 99 -24.12 19.86 14.98
C THR A 99 -23.63 19.45 16.37
#